data_AF-A0A352N4E3-F1
#
_entry.id   AF-A0A352N4E3-F1
#
_cell.length_a   1.000
_cell.length_b   1.000
_cell.length_c   1.000
_cell.angle_alpha   90.00
_cell.angle_beta   90.00
_cell.angle_gamma   90.00
#
_symmetry.space_group_name_H-M   'P 1'
#
loop_
_entity.id
_entity.type
_entity.pdbx_description
1 polymer ?
#
loop_
_entity_poly.entity_id
_entity_poly.type
_entity_poly.pdbx_seq_one_letter_code
_entity_poly.pdbx_strand_id
1 'polypeptide(L)'
;MKKYNSARFTLIELLACQGVARRAKRSSGFTLIELLVARSTSSGRRVSSSLFTLIELLVVIAIIAILCALLLPVLSRAKELSKQVVCLSNLKQLGAGVALYAADNEMWIPVSNDPVRSDGTGGDTPLQWRLSIAPYVGAEDATSMLSPSLTRGVFLCPSYKRPAGGLAKFDGGYGWNRIMGYNDPKRPSFDIGRQQMGRIPRPVETIIVGDTTDWMTISWQVAYLFPTVSAGGGTLIPQVGSRHRKGIDLLWADLHVSWMSQIELMSGKNGDPDWYYKRDKN
;
A
#
# COMPACT_ATOMS: atom_id res chain seq x y z
N MET A 1 25.30 28.16 -52.88
CA MET A 1 25.39 29.48 -52.21
C MET A 1 25.28 29.29 -50.70
N LYS A 2 26.18 29.92 -49.94
CA LYS A 2 26.29 29.87 -48.47
C LYS A 2 25.08 30.56 -47.78
N LYS A 3 24.64 30.05 -46.63
CA LYS A 3 24.76 30.74 -45.32
C LYS A 3 24.38 29.85 -44.11
N TYR A 4 25.10 30.12 -43.03
CA TYR A 4 25.16 29.49 -41.71
C TYR A 4 24.14 30.09 -40.71
N ASN A 5 23.71 29.30 -39.71
CA ASN A 5 23.78 29.57 -38.25
C ASN A 5 23.10 28.41 -37.47
N SER A 6 23.83 27.64 -36.65
CA SER A 6 24.06 27.80 -35.18
C SER A 6 22.82 27.42 -34.34
N ALA A 7 22.81 26.50 -33.36
CA ALA A 7 23.81 25.86 -32.49
C ALA A 7 23.30 24.44 -32.08
N ARG A 8 24.08 23.36 -32.21
CA ARG A 8 25.09 22.74 -31.30
C ARG A 8 24.58 22.24 -29.94
N PHE A 9 24.28 20.93 -29.91
CA PHE A 9 24.38 19.99 -28.78
C PHE A 9 25.18 18.78 -29.25
N THR A 10 26.33 18.45 -28.63
CA THR A 10 26.75 17.10 -28.17
C THR A 10 28.23 17.03 -27.79
N LEU A 11 28.44 16.86 -26.48
CA LEU A 11 29.38 15.99 -25.75
C LEU A 11 30.48 15.19 -26.51
N ILE A 12 31.42 15.85 -27.18
CA ILE A 12 32.74 15.27 -27.51
C ILE A 12 33.78 16.38 -27.35
N GLU A 13 34.54 16.40 -26.25
CA GLU A 13 35.95 16.82 -26.14
C GLU A 13 36.40 16.80 -24.67
N LEU A 14 36.33 15.61 -24.09
CA LEU A 14 36.81 15.26 -22.75
C LEU A 14 38.30 14.84 -22.77
N LEU A 15 39.13 15.44 -23.62
CA LEU A 15 40.54 15.00 -23.80
C LEU A 15 41.52 16.16 -24.00
N ALA A 16 41.58 17.07 -23.03
CA ALA A 16 42.71 17.99 -22.86
C ALA A 16 43.42 17.71 -21.53
N CYS A 17 44.07 16.56 -21.41
CA CYS A 17 45.04 16.29 -20.35
C CYS A 17 46.04 15.21 -20.80
N GLN A 18 46.96 15.57 -21.70
CA GLN A 18 48.17 14.78 -21.95
C GLN A 18 49.37 15.70 -22.17
N GLY A 19 50.23 15.76 -21.15
CA GLY A 19 51.63 16.20 -21.24
C GLY A 19 52.51 15.08 -20.66
N VAL A 20 53.44 14.59 -21.47
CA VAL A 20 54.27 13.40 -21.24
C VAL A 20 55.61 13.79 -20.60
N ALA A 21 56.06 13.09 -19.54
CA ALA A 21 57.49 12.92 -19.22
C ALA A 21 57.81 11.74 -18.26
N ARG A 22 58.14 10.59 -18.88
CA ARG A 22 59.19 9.58 -18.58
C ARG A 22 59.59 9.20 -17.12
N ARG A 23 59.25 7.94 -16.79
CA ARG A 23 60.10 6.78 -16.36
C ARG A 23 61.03 6.92 -15.13
N ALA A 24 60.70 6.19 -14.06
CA ALA A 24 61.68 5.49 -13.23
C ALA A 24 61.09 4.18 -12.66
N LYS A 25 61.82 3.07 -12.85
CA LYS A 25 61.54 1.71 -12.39
C LYS A 25 62.49 1.43 -11.24
N ARG A 26 62.00 1.07 -10.04
CA ARG A 26 62.74 0.40 -8.94
C ARG A 26 61.72 0.13 -7.82
N SER A 27 61.19 -1.09 -7.73
CA SER A 27 61.69 -2.23 -6.95
C SER A 27 61.49 -2.10 -5.43
N SER A 28 60.54 -2.91 -4.95
CA SER A 28 60.62 -3.72 -3.72
C SER A 28 61.02 -3.07 -2.39
N GLY A 29 60.07 -3.08 -1.46
CA GLY A 29 60.34 -3.37 -0.05
C GLY A 29 60.52 -2.14 0.85
N PHE A 30 59.40 -1.56 1.26
CA PHE A 30 59.32 -0.85 2.54
C PHE A 30 58.08 -1.36 3.27
N THR A 31 58.26 -2.46 3.98
CA THR A 31 57.44 -2.79 5.14
C THR A 31 57.88 -1.93 6.31
N LEU A 32 57.13 -2.07 7.40
CA LEU A 32 57.43 -1.64 8.75
C LEU A 32 56.91 -0.24 9.10
N ILE A 33 56.13 -0.10 10.17
CA ILE A 33 56.63 -0.23 11.55
C ILE A 33 57.69 0.86 11.87
N GLU A 34 58.23 1.59 10.88
CA GLU A 34 58.84 2.92 11.08
C GLU A 34 57.78 3.99 11.40
N LEU A 35 56.53 3.82 10.93
CA LEU A 35 55.43 4.68 11.37
C LEU A 35 55.03 4.43 12.85
N LEU A 36 55.54 3.39 13.49
CA LEU A 36 55.27 3.06 14.90
C LEU A 36 56.29 3.67 15.88
N VAL A 37 57.25 4.48 15.42
CA VAL A 37 58.30 5.10 16.28
C VAL A 37 58.19 6.62 16.36
N ALA A 38 57.05 7.21 16.01
CA ALA A 38 56.76 8.61 16.35
C ALA A 38 56.32 8.74 17.82
N ARG A 39 57.29 8.68 18.74
CA ARG A 39 57.12 9.10 20.14
C ARG A 39 56.78 10.59 20.19
N SER A 40 55.53 10.94 20.47
CA SER A 40 55.22 12.24 21.06
C SER A 40 55.30 12.11 22.58
N THR A 41 56.33 12.71 23.15
CA THR A 41 56.38 13.00 24.59
C THR A 41 55.85 14.42 24.76
N SER A 42 54.71 14.57 25.44
CA SER A 42 54.38 15.83 26.08
C SER A 42 53.57 15.60 27.35
N SER A 43 54.05 16.31 28.36
CA SER A 43 53.70 16.31 29.77
C SER A 43 52.28 16.81 30.06
N GLY A 44 51.63 16.20 31.06
CA GLY A 44 51.01 16.98 32.14
C GLY A 44 49.54 17.41 32.02
N ARG A 45 48.61 16.45 31.97
CA ARG A 45 47.34 16.54 32.72
C ARG A 45 46.96 15.13 33.15
N ARG A 46 47.03 14.83 34.47
CA ARG A 46 46.47 13.58 35.03
C ARG A 46 44.95 13.66 34.92
N VAL A 47 44.43 13.46 33.71
CA VAL A 47 43.08 12.93 33.57
C VAL A 47 43.17 11.55 34.20
N SER A 48 42.41 11.30 35.27
CA SER A 48 42.22 9.95 35.77
C SER A 48 41.56 9.16 34.65
N SER A 49 42.38 8.56 33.79
CA SER A 49 41.90 7.60 32.80
C SER A 49 41.41 6.40 33.60
N SER A 50 40.11 6.36 33.90
CA SER A 50 39.47 5.13 34.32
C SER A 50 39.76 4.11 33.23
N LEU A 51 40.61 3.14 33.53
CA LEU A 51 40.89 2.03 32.63
C LEU A 51 39.59 1.24 32.53
N PHE A 52 38.84 1.45 31.44
CA PHE A 52 37.61 0.73 31.16
C PHE A 52 37.97 -0.74 30.92
N THR A 53 37.47 -1.62 31.79
CA THR A 53 37.81 -3.04 31.70
C THR A 53 36.99 -3.69 30.59
N LEU A 54 37.55 -4.73 29.95
CA LEU A 54 36.84 -5.51 28.95
C LEU A 54 35.53 -6.11 29.52
N ILE A 55 35.53 -6.43 30.82
CA ILE A 55 34.37 -6.98 31.53
C ILE A 55 33.26 -5.94 31.66
N GLU A 56 33.56 -4.69 31.99
CA GLU A 56 32.56 -3.61 32.04
C GLU A 56 31.90 -3.40 30.69
N LEU A 57 32.67 -3.40 29.59
CA LEU A 57 32.11 -3.31 28.24
C LEU A 57 31.22 -4.51 27.92
N LEU A 58 31.67 -5.72 28.27
CA LEU A 58 30.97 -6.97 27.98
C LEU A 58 29.62 -7.06 28.71
N VAL A 59 29.58 -6.65 29.99
CA VAL A 59 28.33 -6.65 30.78
C VAL A 59 27.32 -5.64 30.21
N VAL A 60 27.78 -4.46 29.80
CA VAL A 60 26.90 -3.43 29.23
C VAL A 60 26.27 -3.92 27.92
N ILE A 61 27.07 -4.48 27.00
CA ILE A 61 26.50 -5.01 25.75
C ILE A 61 25.59 -6.21 26.00
N ALA A 62 25.87 -7.04 27.00
CA ALA A 62 25.00 -8.15 27.38
C ALA A 62 23.64 -7.66 27.88
N ILE A 63 23.61 -6.62 28.73
CA ILE A 63 22.36 -6.02 29.20
C ILE A 63 21.59 -5.38 28.04
N ILE A 64 22.26 -4.63 27.15
CA ILE A 64 21.62 -4.04 25.96
C ILE A 64 21.03 -5.14 25.06
N ALA A 65 21.75 -6.24 24.86
CA ALA A 65 21.27 -7.37 24.05
C ALA A 65 19.99 -7.99 24.63
N ILE A 66 19.92 -8.19 25.95
CA ILE A 66 18.73 -8.70 26.64
C ILE A 66 17.54 -7.73 26.48
N LEU A 67 17.76 -6.43 26.69
CA LEU A 67 16.72 -5.41 26.53
C LEU A 67 16.19 -5.35 25.09
N CYS A 68 17.10 -5.33 24.10
CA CYS A 68 16.74 -5.34 22.69
C CYS A 68 15.94 -6.60 22.31
N ALA A 69 16.31 -7.77 22.83
CA ALA A 69 15.60 -9.03 22.56
C ALA A 69 14.13 -8.98 23.03
N LEU A 70 13.82 -8.28 24.13
CA LEU A 70 12.46 -8.10 24.63
C LEU A 70 11.69 -6.99 23.90
N LEU A 71 12.38 -5.94 23.43
CA LEU A 71 11.75 -4.79 22.78
C LEU A 71 11.34 -5.05 21.32
N LEU A 72 12.15 -5.79 20.56
CA LEU A 72 11.88 -6.07 19.14
C LEU A 72 10.50 -6.69 18.85
N PRO A 73 10.03 -7.75 19.56
CA PRO A 73 8.71 -8.32 19.30
C PRO A 73 7.57 -7.36 19.64
N VAL A 74 7.72 -6.56 20.71
CA VAL A 74 6.72 -5.58 21.12
C VAL A 74 6.63 -4.44 20.10
N LEU A 75 7.77 -3.93 19.64
CA LEU A 75 7.82 -2.87 18.63
C LEU A 75 7.18 -3.29 17.31
N SER A 76 7.41 -4.54 16.88
CA SER A 76 6.77 -5.10 15.68
C SER A 76 5.24 -5.12 15.80
N ARG A 77 4.70 -5.57 16.95
CA ARG A 77 3.25 -5.55 17.21
C ARG A 77 2.69 -4.13 17.27
N ALA A 78 3.38 -3.21 17.95
CA ALA A 78 2.98 -1.81 18.03
C ALA A 78 2.93 -1.15 16.64
N LYS A 79 3.91 -1.45 15.78
CA LYS A 79 3.93 -0.98 14.40
C LYS A 79 2.73 -1.50 13.61
N GLU A 80 2.37 -2.78 13.72
CA GLU A 80 1.20 -3.31 13.02
C GLU A 80 -0.10 -2.66 13.52
N LEU A 81 -0.24 -2.44 14.83
CA LEU A 81 -1.38 -1.71 15.40
C LEU A 81 -1.47 -0.28 14.84
N SER A 82 -0.34 0.42 14.73
CA SER A 82 -0.33 1.78 14.17
C SER A 82 -0.81 1.80 12.72
N LYS A 83 -0.42 0.81 11.91
CA LYS A 83 -0.88 0.68 10.53
C LYS A 83 -2.39 0.41 10.47
N GLN A 84 -2.89 -0.47 11.33
CA GLN A 84 -4.32 -0.74 11.41
C GLN A 84 -5.12 0.52 11.78
N VAL A 85 -4.65 1.31 12.77
CA VAL A 85 -5.33 2.56 13.13
C VAL A 85 -5.41 3.53 11.96
N VAL A 86 -4.34 3.63 11.17
CA VAL A 86 -4.33 4.44 9.93
C VAL A 86 -5.29 3.86 8.89
N CYS A 87 -5.34 2.53 8.72
CA CYS A 87 -6.27 1.87 7.81
C CYS A 87 -7.74 2.14 8.17
N LEU A 88 -8.09 2.01 9.45
CA LEU A 88 -9.42 2.35 9.97
C LEU A 88 -9.76 3.84 9.75
N SER A 89 -8.78 4.73 9.94
CA SER A 89 -8.94 6.17 9.66
C SER A 89 -9.18 6.44 8.17
N ASN A 90 -8.45 5.75 7.29
CA ASN A 90 -8.65 5.83 5.85
C ASN A 90 -10.06 5.36 5.47
N LEU A 91 -10.52 4.21 5.98
CA LEU A 91 -11.89 3.71 5.73
C LEU A 91 -12.96 4.68 6.22
N LYS A 92 -12.75 5.37 7.35
CA LYS A 92 -13.68 6.41 7.81
C LYS A 92 -13.73 7.61 6.85
N GLN A 93 -12.59 8.04 6.33
CA GLN A 93 -12.53 9.11 5.32
C GLN A 93 -13.18 8.68 4.00
N LEU A 94 -12.97 7.43 3.57
CA LEU A 94 -13.66 6.86 2.41
C LEU A 94 -15.18 6.81 2.65
N GLY A 95 -15.63 6.39 3.83
CA GLY A 95 -17.04 6.40 4.23
C GLY A 95 -17.66 7.79 4.19
N ALA A 96 -16.95 8.81 4.68
CA ALA A 96 -17.37 10.20 4.55
C ALA A 96 -17.47 10.63 3.07
N GLY A 97 -16.48 10.26 2.25
CA GLY A 97 -16.51 10.53 0.81
C GLY A 97 -17.69 9.86 0.09
N VAL A 98 -18.05 8.63 0.48
CA VAL A 98 -19.24 7.93 -0.02
C VAL A 98 -20.52 8.66 0.41
N ALA A 99 -20.60 9.12 1.65
CA ALA A 99 -21.77 9.87 2.14
C ALA A 99 -21.98 11.17 1.38
N LEU A 100 -20.90 11.94 1.18
CA LEU A 100 -20.92 13.21 0.47
C LEU A 100 -21.28 12.99 -1.01
N TYR A 101 -20.67 12.01 -1.65
CA TYR A 101 -21.04 11.62 -3.01
C TYR A 101 -22.53 11.26 -3.11
N ALA A 102 -23.03 10.44 -2.19
CA ALA A 102 -24.43 10.03 -2.20
C ALA A 102 -25.36 11.24 -2.02
N ALA A 103 -25.04 12.17 -1.12
CA ALA A 103 -25.81 13.40 -0.93
C ALA A 103 -25.92 14.22 -2.23
N ASP A 104 -24.84 14.35 -2.98
CA ASP A 104 -24.80 15.09 -4.25
C ASP A 104 -25.43 14.32 -5.43
N ASN A 105 -25.66 13.01 -5.28
CA ASN A 105 -26.16 12.12 -6.33
C ASN A 105 -27.47 11.44 -5.93
N GLU A 106 -28.44 12.17 -5.36
CA GLU A 106 -29.80 11.67 -5.03
C GLU A 106 -29.81 10.39 -4.15
N MET A 107 -28.84 10.29 -3.24
CA MET A 107 -28.58 9.14 -2.37
C MET A 107 -28.11 7.86 -3.09
N TRP A 108 -27.74 7.93 -4.37
CA TRP A 108 -27.09 6.82 -5.07
C TRP A 108 -25.64 6.68 -4.62
N ILE A 109 -25.23 5.48 -4.21
CA ILE A 109 -23.83 5.23 -3.86
C ILE A 109 -22.97 5.09 -5.12
N PRO A 110 -21.65 5.31 -5.03
CA PRO A 110 -20.73 5.09 -6.13
C PRO A 110 -20.84 3.67 -6.70
N VAL A 111 -20.53 3.53 -7.98
CA VAL A 111 -20.47 2.23 -8.65
C VAL A 111 -19.06 1.67 -8.62
N SER A 112 -19.00 0.36 -8.47
CA SER A 112 -17.80 -0.46 -8.50
C SER A 112 -17.17 -0.54 -9.91
N ASN A 113 -18.03 -0.52 -10.95
CA ASN A 113 -17.69 -0.54 -12.38
C ASN A 113 -18.63 0.39 -13.14
N ASP A 114 -18.09 1.31 -13.95
CA ASP A 114 -18.86 2.13 -14.90
C ASP A 114 -18.20 2.09 -16.30
N PRO A 115 -18.74 1.31 -17.24
CA PRO A 115 -18.16 1.16 -18.57
C PRO A 115 -18.34 2.40 -19.45
N VAL A 116 -19.23 3.33 -19.08
CA VAL A 116 -19.34 4.65 -19.75
C VAL A 116 -18.07 5.48 -19.51
N ARG A 117 -17.38 5.25 -18.39
CA ARG A 117 -16.10 5.88 -18.05
C ARG A 117 -14.89 4.97 -18.34
N SER A 118 -15.07 3.94 -19.17
CA SER A 118 -13.97 3.08 -19.57
C SER A 118 -12.84 3.92 -20.20
N ASP A 119 -11.61 3.67 -19.75
CA ASP A 119 -10.38 4.36 -20.16
C ASP A 119 -9.94 4.07 -21.61
N GLY A 120 -10.89 3.70 -22.49
CA GLY A 120 -10.64 3.31 -23.86
C GLY A 120 -9.98 1.93 -24.02
N THR A 121 -9.67 1.21 -22.94
CA THR A 121 -8.98 -0.10 -23.01
C THR A 121 -9.93 -1.29 -23.24
N GLY A 122 -11.22 -1.04 -23.44
CA GLY A 122 -12.20 -2.05 -23.88
C GLY A 122 -12.61 -3.08 -22.83
N GLY A 123 -12.10 -3.02 -21.60
CA GLY A 123 -12.45 -3.90 -20.48
C GLY A 123 -13.18 -3.20 -19.34
N ASP A 124 -13.68 -4.00 -18.38
CA ASP A 124 -14.16 -3.54 -17.08
C ASP A 124 -13.16 -2.52 -16.46
N THR A 125 -13.66 -1.45 -15.86
CA THR A 125 -12.87 -0.49 -15.06
C THR A 125 -13.20 -0.68 -13.58
N PRO A 126 -12.61 -1.70 -12.93
CA PRO A 126 -12.72 -1.86 -11.50
C PRO A 126 -12.23 -0.61 -10.77
N LEU A 127 -12.83 -0.36 -9.61
CA LEU A 127 -12.49 0.74 -8.70
C LEU A 127 -13.02 2.12 -9.11
N GLN A 128 -14.01 2.20 -10.00
CA GLN A 128 -14.63 3.47 -10.40
C GLN A 128 -15.16 4.29 -9.20
N TRP A 129 -15.55 3.62 -8.12
CA TRP A 129 -15.93 4.24 -6.86
C TRP A 129 -14.86 5.19 -6.32
N ARG A 130 -13.57 4.87 -6.52
CA ARG A 130 -12.45 5.70 -6.08
C ARG A 130 -12.43 7.03 -6.79
N LEU A 131 -12.55 7.04 -8.13
CA LEU A 131 -12.67 8.27 -8.91
C LEU A 131 -13.90 9.08 -8.50
N SER A 132 -15.01 8.39 -8.26
CA SER A 132 -16.28 9.03 -7.92
C SER A 132 -16.19 9.79 -6.59
N ILE A 133 -15.50 9.22 -5.59
CA ILE A 133 -15.35 9.86 -4.28
C ILE A 133 -14.08 10.70 -4.12
N ALA A 134 -13.15 10.65 -5.08
CA ALA A 134 -11.86 11.34 -5.00
C ALA A 134 -11.97 12.85 -4.68
N PRO A 135 -12.88 13.62 -5.29
CA PRO A 135 -13.03 15.04 -4.98
C PRO A 135 -13.43 15.30 -3.52
N TYR A 136 -14.17 14.37 -2.91
CA TYR A 136 -14.68 14.50 -1.54
C TYR A 136 -13.65 14.12 -0.46
N VAL A 137 -12.52 13.52 -0.87
CA VAL A 137 -11.44 13.11 0.03
C VAL A 137 -10.12 13.84 -0.27
N GLY A 138 -10.17 14.95 -1.00
CA GLY A 138 -9.00 15.79 -1.30
C GLY A 138 -8.07 15.24 -2.39
N ALA A 139 -8.57 14.33 -3.23
CA ALA A 139 -7.86 13.78 -4.39
C ALA A 139 -8.37 14.42 -5.70
N GLU A 140 -8.34 15.75 -5.76
CA GLU A 140 -8.91 16.55 -6.87
C GLU A 140 -8.21 16.34 -8.22
N ASP A 141 -6.96 15.88 -8.21
CA ASP A 141 -6.16 15.57 -9.40
C ASP A 141 -6.50 14.19 -10.02
N ALA A 142 -7.45 13.46 -9.44
CA ALA A 142 -7.85 12.14 -9.91
C ALA A 142 -8.68 12.22 -11.19
N THR A 143 -8.03 12.03 -12.34
CA THR A 143 -8.65 12.01 -13.67
C THR A 143 -8.76 10.61 -14.27
N SER A 144 -7.99 9.64 -13.75
CA SER A 144 -8.03 8.23 -14.16
C SER A 144 -7.75 7.29 -12.99
N MET A 145 -8.04 6.00 -13.15
CA MET A 145 -7.68 4.95 -12.16
C MET A 145 -6.18 4.84 -11.89
N LEU A 146 -5.34 5.38 -12.78
CA LEU A 146 -3.89 5.40 -12.64
C LEU A 146 -3.37 6.68 -11.98
N SER A 147 -4.25 7.64 -11.67
CA SER A 147 -3.85 8.88 -11.01
C SER A 147 -3.14 8.58 -9.69
N PRO A 148 -1.96 9.20 -9.42
CA PRO A 148 -1.17 8.91 -8.24
C PRO A 148 -1.95 9.08 -6.92
N SER A 149 -2.90 10.02 -6.86
CA SER A 149 -3.77 10.24 -5.71
C SER A 149 -4.67 9.05 -5.37
N LEU A 150 -4.99 8.17 -6.32
CA LEU A 150 -5.80 6.97 -6.08
C LEU A 150 -4.98 5.73 -5.67
N THR A 151 -3.65 5.84 -5.66
CA THR A 151 -2.71 4.77 -5.30
C THR A 151 -1.90 5.09 -4.03
N ARG A 152 -2.22 6.21 -3.36
CA ARG A 152 -1.57 6.68 -2.13
C ARG A 152 -2.59 7.26 -1.15
N GLY A 153 -2.13 7.61 0.05
CA GLY A 153 -2.95 8.29 1.05
C GLY A 153 -4.17 7.48 1.46
N VAL A 154 -5.35 8.09 1.41
CA VAL A 154 -6.63 7.52 1.88
C VAL A 154 -7.03 6.25 1.11
N PHE A 155 -6.62 6.12 -0.16
CA PHE A 155 -6.91 4.93 -0.97
C PHE A 155 -5.90 3.80 -0.80
N LEU A 156 -4.85 3.98 0.01
CA LEU A 156 -3.81 2.98 0.24
C LEU A 156 -3.82 2.48 1.69
N CYS A 157 -4.11 1.20 1.86
CA CYS A 157 -3.88 0.51 3.12
C CYS A 157 -2.37 0.45 3.42
N PRO A 158 -1.90 0.89 4.61
CA PRO A 158 -0.48 0.90 4.99
C PRO A 158 0.14 -0.50 5.20
N SER A 159 -0.70 -1.52 5.30
CA SER A 159 -0.28 -2.93 5.32
C SER A 159 -0.39 -3.61 3.96
N TYR A 160 -0.87 -2.90 2.91
CA TYR A 160 -0.94 -3.42 1.55
C TYR A 160 0.45 -3.78 1.02
N LYS A 161 0.60 -5.02 0.57
CA LYS A 161 1.83 -5.48 -0.09
C LYS A 161 1.59 -5.49 -1.58
N ARG A 162 2.08 -4.46 -2.27
CA ARG A 162 2.02 -4.40 -3.73
C ARG A 162 2.77 -5.58 -4.33
N PRO A 163 2.11 -6.45 -5.12
CA PRO A 163 2.76 -7.59 -5.73
C PRO A 163 3.74 -7.16 -6.83
N ALA A 164 4.85 -7.89 -6.97
CA ALA A 164 5.81 -7.69 -8.05
C ALA A 164 5.12 -7.96 -9.40
N GLY A 165 5.13 -6.99 -10.31
CA GLY A 165 4.40 -7.06 -11.58
C GLY A 165 2.91 -6.69 -11.50
N GLY A 166 2.45 -6.18 -10.35
CA GLY A 166 1.05 -5.83 -10.13
C GLY A 166 0.53 -4.72 -11.05
N LEU A 167 -0.78 -4.79 -11.33
CA LEU A 167 -1.50 -3.77 -12.08
C LEU A 167 -1.68 -2.52 -11.22
N ALA A 168 -0.89 -1.47 -11.48
CA ALA A 168 -0.89 -0.22 -10.70
C ALA A 168 -2.30 0.38 -10.48
N LYS A 169 -3.21 0.18 -11.45
CA LYS A 169 -4.61 0.60 -11.36
C LYS A 169 -5.39 -0.04 -10.21
N PHE A 170 -4.93 -1.16 -9.66
CA PHE A 170 -5.59 -1.88 -8.57
C PHE A 170 -4.84 -1.80 -7.24
N ASP A 171 -3.76 -1.02 -7.18
CA ASP A 171 -3.02 -0.79 -5.94
C ASP A 171 -3.90 -0.12 -4.91
N GLY A 172 -3.66 -0.37 -3.62
CA GLY A 172 -4.37 0.32 -2.54
C GLY A 172 -4.90 -0.63 -1.48
N GLY A 173 -5.13 -1.90 -1.82
CA GLY A 173 -5.55 -2.93 -0.87
C GLY A 173 -7.02 -2.82 -0.42
N TYR A 174 -7.75 -1.78 -0.82
CA TYR A 174 -9.19 -1.68 -0.60
C TYR A 174 -9.98 -2.15 -1.81
N GLY A 175 -10.92 -3.05 -1.56
CA GLY A 175 -11.87 -3.54 -2.55
C GLY A 175 -13.28 -3.08 -2.24
N TRP A 176 -14.05 -2.91 -3.29
CA TRP A 176 -15.46 -2.56 -3.19
C TRP A 176 -16.31 -3.82 -3.25
N ASN A 177 -17.42 -3.82 -2.52
CA ASN A 177 -18.41 -4.88 -2.61
C ASN A 177 -19.02 -4.87 -4.02
N ARG A 178 -18.76 -5.91 -4.81
CA ARG A 178 -19.14 -5.96 -6.23
C ARG A 178 -20.64 -5.78 -6.43
N ILE A 179 -21.49 -6.25 -5.52
CA ILE A 179 -22.94 -6.12 -5.70
C ILE A 179 -23.49 -4.74 -5.30
N MET A 180 -22.61 -3.83 -4.87
CA MET A 180 -22.93 -2.43 -4.61
C MET A 180 -22.65 -1.57 -5.85
N GLY A 181 -23.42 -1.79 -6.92
CA GLY A 181 -23.27 -1.03 -8.16
C GLY A 181 -22.22 -1.60 -9.11
N TYR A 182 -22.50 -2.74 -9.73
CA TYR A 182 -21.70 -3.26 -10.85
C TYR A 182 -22.52 -3.19 -12.12
N ASN A 183 -22.10 -2.36 -13.07
CA ASN A 183 -22.77 -2.23 -14.35
C ASN A 183 -21.84 -2.73 -15.46
N ASP A 184 -22.33 -3.57 -16.37
CA ASP A 184 -21.59 -4.04 -17.56
C ASP A 184 -22.57 -4.22 -18.74
N PRO A 185 -22.75 -3.20 -19.59
CA PRO A 185 -23.57 -3.24 -20.79
C PRO A 185 -23.14 -4.30 -21.80
N LYS A 186 -21.86 -4.73 -21.76
CA LYS A 186 -21.37 -5.81 -22.62
C LYS A 186 -21.74 -7.18 -22.06
N ARG A 187 -22.03 -7.27 -20.76
CA ARG A 187 -22.49 -8.49 -20.08
C ARG A 187 -23.68 -8.23 -19.16
N PRO A 188 -24.89 -8.02 -19.71
CA PRO A 188 -26.08 -7.63 -18.93
C PRO A 188 -26.46 -8.63 -17.82
N SER A 189 -26.10 -9.91 -17.97
CA SER A 189 -26.32 -10.94 -16.95
C SER A 189 -25.50 -10.73 -15.67
N PHE A 190 -24.49 -9.85 -15.71
CA PHE A 190 -23.66 -9.50 -14.57
C PHE A 190 -23.98 -8.11 -14.01
N ASP A 191 -24.92 -7.38 -14.62
CA ASP A 191 -25.34 -6.04 -14.20
C ASP A 191 -26.24 -6.13 -12.96
N ILE A 192 -25.87 -5.40 -11.92
CA ILE A 192 -26.52 -5.38 -10.61
C ILE A 192 -27.21 -4.03 -10.37
N GLY A 193 -26.99 -3.06 -11.25
CA GLY A 193 -27.54 -1.71 -11.15
C GLY A 193 -26.99 -0.92 -9.97
N ARG A 194 -27.19 0.40 -10.01
CA ARG A 194 -26.83 1.28 -8.90
C ARG A 194 -27.67 0.94 -7.66
N GLN A 195 -27.10 1.19 -6.48
CA GLN A 195 -27.79 1.02 -5.21
C GLN A 195 -28.03 2.40 -4.58
N GLN A 196 -29.19 2.57 -3.96
CA GLN A 196 -29.49 3.79 -3.20
C GLN A 196 -29.20 3.50 -1.73
N MET A 197 -28.47 4.40 -1.06
CA MET A 197 -27.97 4.18 0.30
C MET A 197 -29.08 3.79 1.30
N GLY A 198 -30.25 4.44 1.21
CA GLY A 198 -31.41 4.16 2.06
C GLY A 198 -32.18 2.87 1.74
N ARG A 199 -31.86 2.19 0.63
CA ARG A 199 -32.50 0.92 0.21
C ARG A 199 -31.64 -0.31 0.48
N ILE A 200 -30.45 -0.13 1.03
CA ILE A 200 -29.55 -1.25 1.34
C ILE A 200 -30.12 -2.02 2.54
N PRO A 201 -30.42 -3.32 2.40
CA PRO A 201 -30.96 -4.12 3.48
C PRO A 201 -29.90 -4.36 4.57
N ARG A 202 -30.28 -4.18 5.84
CA ARG A 202 -29.39 -4.33 7.02
C ARG A 202 -28.03 -3.64 6.80
N PRO A 203 -27.99 -2.30 6.75
CA PRO A 203 -26.78 -1.57 6.39
C PRO A 203 -25.62 -1.80 7.39
N VAL A 204 -25.95 -2.04 8.66
CA VAL A 204 -24.99 -2.40 9.74
C VAL A 204 -24.32 -3.78 9.57
N GLU A 205 -24.87 -4.67 8.74
CA GLU A 205 -24.35 -6.03 8.49
C GLU A 205 -23.98 -6.22 7.02
N THR A 206 -23.89 -5.14 6.24
CA THR A 206 -23.53 -5.22 4.82
C THR A 206 -22.29 -4.37 4.54
N ILE A 207 -21.25 -4.98 3.96
CA ILE A 207 -19.97 -4.33 3.71
C ILE A 207 -20.06 -3.50 2.42
N ILE A 208 -19.43 -2.32 2.40
CA ILE A 208 -19.19 -1.54 1.17
C ILE A 208 -17.74 -1.65 0.74
N VAL A 209 -16.79 -1.39 1.65
CA VAL A 209 -15.34 -1.43 1.37
C VAL A 209 -14.64 -2.28 2.41
N GLY A 210 -13.62 -3.01 2.00
CA GLY A 210 -12.79 -3.77 2.93
C GLY A 210 -11.43 -4.11 2.35
N ASP A 211 -10.55 -4.63 3.21
CA ASP A 211 -9.26 -5.15 2.78
C ASP A 211 -9.41 -6.33 1.81
N THR A 212 -8.79 -6.23 0.63
CA THR A 212 -8.71 -7.34 -0.34
C THR A 212 -7.51 -8.26 -0.06
N THR A 213 -7.30 -9.27 -0.89
CA THR A 213 -6.15 -10.17 -0.77
C THR A 213 -4.90 -9.60 -1.43
N ASP A 214 -3.71 -9.99 -0.92
CA ASP A 214 -2.40 -9.61 -1.48
C ASP A 214 -1.77 -10.70 -2.37
N TRP A 215 -2.28 -11.93 -2.31
CA TRP A 215 -1.69 -13.09 -2.98
C TRP A 215 -2.15 -13.24 -4.44
N MET A 216 -3.22 -12.56 -4.82
CA MET A 216 -3.69 -12.54 -6.21
C MET A 216 -3.07 -11.33 -6.91
N THR A 217 -2.33 -11.58 -8.01
CA THR A 217 -1.40 -10.57 -8.57
C THR A 217 -1.67 -10.18 -10.02
N ILE A 218 -2.57 -10.88 -10.71
CA ILE A 218 -2.78 -10.76 -12.16
C ILE A 218 -4.25 -10.58 -12.57
N SER A 219 -5.16 -10.42 -11.62
CA SER A 219 -6.60 -10.41 -11.90
C SER A 219 -7.23 -9.10 -11.44
N TRP A 220 -8.19 -8.60 -12.23
CA TRP A 220 -9.09 -7.50 -11.87
C TRP A 220 -9.89 -7.78 -10.60
N GLN A 221 -9.98 -9.06 -10.22
CA GLN A 221 -10.68 -9.53 -9.04
C GLN A 221 -10.21 -8.83 -7.77
N VAL A 222 -8.91 -8.53 -7.63
CA VAL A 222 -8.31 -7.89 -6.44
C VAL A 222 -8.88 -6.49 -6.11
N ALA A 223 -9.63 -5.90 -7.05
CA ALA A 223 -10.33 -4.65 -6.88
C ALA A 223 -11.67 -4.78 -6.15
N TYR A 224 -12.17 -6.00 -5.96
CA TYR A 224 -13.47 -6.26 -5.39
C TYR A 224 -13.35 -7.19 -4.18
N LEU A 225 -14.25 -6.98 -3.21
CA LEU A 225 -14.63 -8.07 -2.33
C LEU A 225 -15.50 -9.02 -3.15
N PHE A 226 -15.52 -10.32 -2.89
CA PHE A 226 -16.40 -11.30 -3.57
C PHE A 226 -17.07 -12.21 -2.55
N PRO A 227 -18.31 -12.67 -2.80
CA PRO A 227 -18.87 -13.75 -2.03
C PRO A 227 -18.15 -15.04 -2.41
N THR A 228 -18.14 -15.99 -1.49
CA THR A 228 -17.52 -17.31 -1.61
C THR A 228 -18.01 -18.07 -2.87
N VAL A 229 -19.21 -17.75 -3.36
CA VAL A 229 -19.87 -18.46 -4.48
C VAL A 229 -19.92 -17.72 -5.83
N SER A 230 -19.14 -16.66 -6.08
CA SER A 230 -19.34 -15.91 -7.34
C SER A 230 -18.08 -15.38 -8.03
N ALA A 231 -17.44 -16.24 -8.81
CA ALA A 231 -16.87 -15.81 -10.10
C ALA A 231 -16.88 -17.01 -11.05
N GLY A 232 -17.67 -16.93 -12.12
CA GLY A 232 -17.90 -17.99 -13.09
C GLY A 232 -16.60 -18.66 -13.57
N GLY A 233 -16.34 -19.86 -13.04
CA GLY A 233 -15.18 -20.68 -13.41
C GLY A 233 -14.20 -20.96 -12.27
N GLY A 234 -14.66 -21.67 -11.23
CA GLY A 234 -13.82 -22.73 -10.65
C GLY A 234 -12.87 -22.40 -9.49
N THR A 235 -12.96 -21.26 -8.80
CA THR A 235 -12.22 -21.14 -7.52
C THR A 235 -13.01 -20.38 -6.46
N LEU A 236 -13.45 -21.12 -5.44
CA LEU A 236 -14.16 -20.68 -4.24
C LEU A 236 -13.17 -20.01 -3.27
N ILE A 237 -12.55 -18.89 -3.65
CA ILE A 237 -11.63 -18.18 -2.76
C ILE A 237 -12.19 -16.80 -2.44
N PRO A 238 -12.69 -16.60 -1.23
CA PRO A 238 -13.08 -15.29 -0.75
C PRO A 238 -11.93 -14.30 -0.87
N GLN A 239 -12.25 -13.14 -1.41
CA GLN A 239 -11.25 -12.08 -1.66
C GLN A 239 -11.16 -11.10 -0.51
N VAL A 240 -11.41 -11.59 0.70
CA VAL A 240 -11.21 -10.86 1.95
C VAL A 240 -9.77 -11.05 2.43
N GLY A 241 -9.10 -9.93 2.71
CA GLY A 241 -7.72 -9.90 3.18
C GLY A 241 -7.54 -10.36 4.63
N SER A 242 -6.28 -10.39 5.07
CA SER A 242 -5.89 -10.72 6.45
C SER A 242 -4.79 -9.80 7.00
N ARG A 243 -4.68 -8.59 6.44
CA ARG A 243 -3.55 -7.67 6.64
C ARG A 243 -3.41 -7.19 8.08
N HIS A 244 -4.51 -7.04 8.80
CA HIS A 244 -4.51 -6.49 10.14
C HIS A 244 -4.76 -7.58 11.18
N ARG A 245 -3.67 -8.17 11.69
CA ARG A 245 -3.71 -9.19 12.76
C ARG A 245 -4.60 -10.40 12.43
N LYS A 246 -4.44 -10.96 11.22
CA LYS A 246 -5.27 -12.07 10.69
C LYS A 246 -6.75 -11.73 10.51
N GLY A 247 -7.05 -10.43 10.47
CA GLY A 247 -8.37 -9.90 10.17
C GLY A 247 -8.30 -8.79 9.15
N ILE A 248 -9.43 -8.13 9.01
CA ILE A 248 -9.76 -7.22 7.94
C ILE A 248 -10.49 -6.02 8.56
N ASP A 249 -10.09 -4.83 8.14
CA ASP A 249 -10.83 -3.61 8.46
C ASP A 249 -11.92 -3.39 7.39
N LEU A 250 -13.12 -3.04 7.86
CA LEU A 250 -14.35 -3.01 7.07
C LEU A 250 -15.06 -1.68 7.22
N LEU A 251 -15.55 -1.14 6.10
CA LEU A 251 -16.54 -0.08 6.03
C LEU A 251 -17.90 -0.70 5.70
N TRP A 252 -18.87 -0.49 6.58
CA TRP A 252 -20.22 -1.00 6.45
C TRP A 252 -21.14 0.00 5.72
N ALA A 253 -22.33 -0.43 5.34
CA ALA A 253 -23.23 0.37 4.51
C ALA A 253 -23.95 1.50 5.25
N ASP A 254 -23.97 1.46 6.58
CA ASP A 254 -24.30 2.59 7.46
C ASP A 254 -23.08 3.47 7.77
N LEU A 255 -21.95 3.22 7.10
CA LEU A 255 -20.68 3.95 7.16
C LEU A 255 -19.90 3.84 8.46
N HIS A 256 -20.30 2.97 9.39
CA HIS A 256 -19.42 2.64 10.50
C HIS A 256 -18.24 1.80 10.01
N VAL A 257 -17.14 1.83 10.76
CA VAL A 257 -15.93 1.07 10.45
C VAL A 257 -15.63 0.16 11.62
N SER A 258 -15.33 -1.11 11.34
CA SER A 258 -14.93 -2.08 12.35
C SER A 258 -13.91 -3.08 11.82
N TRP A 259 -13.22 -3.75 12.72
CA TRP A 259 -12.33 -4.86 12.40
C TRP A 259 -13.05 -6.18 12.68
N MET A 260 -12.83 -7.17 11.82
CA MET A 260 -13.28 -8.54 12.03
C MET A 260 -12.17 -9.53 11.72
N SER A 261 -12.10 -10.65 12.45
CA SER A 261 -11.16 -11.70 12.11
C SER A 261 -11.55 -12.34 10.77
N GLN A 262 -10.56 -12.67 9.94
CA GLN A 262 -10.85 -13.30 8.64
C GLN A 262 -11.56 -14.64 8.85
N ILE A 263 -11.17 -15.39 9.88
CA ILE A 263 -11.77 -16.69 10.21
C ILE A 263 -13.25 -16.54 10.57
N GLU A 264 -13.62 -15.57 11.41
CA GLU A 264 -15.01 -15.32 11.78
C GLU A 264 -15.84 -14.91 10.56
N LEU A 265 -15.33 -13.99 9.75
CA LEU A 265 -16.00 -13.53 8.54
C LEU A 265 -16.27 -14.70 7.58
N MET A 266 -15.27 -15.57 7.41
CA MET A 266 -15.28 -16.75 6.53
C MET A 266 -16.07 -17.93 7.09
N SER A 267 -16.17 -18.06 8.42
CA SER A 267 -16.94 -19.11 9.08
C SER A 267 -18.44 -18.97 8.84
N GLY A 268 -18.86 -17.80 8.37
CA GLY A 268 -20.25 -17.48 8.12
C GLY A 268 -21.03 -17.18 9.39
N LYS A 269 -22.27 -16.72 9.21
CA LYS A 269 -23.21 -16.44 10.30
C LYS A 269 -24.49 -17.19 10.03
N ASN A 270 -24.92 -18.04 10.96
CA ASN A 270 -26.14 -18.87 10.83
C ASN A 270 -26.14 -19.76 9.58
N GLY A 271 -24.99 -20.35 9.22
CA GLY A 271 -24.85 -21.22 8.05
C GLY A 271 -24.70 -20.49 6.70
N ASP A 272 -24.70 -19.15 6.70
CA ASP A 272 -24.46 -18.32 5.52
C ASP A 272 -23.01 -17.82 5.50
N PRO A 273 -22.14 -18.33 4.59
CA PRO A 273 -20.74 -17.92 4.48
C PRO A 273 -20.57 -16.48 3.95
N ASP A 274 -21.59 -15.91 3.32
CA ASP A 274 -21.53 -14.61 2.64
C ASP A 274 -22.52 -13.59 3.23
N TRP A 275 -22.88 -13.79 4.50
CA TRP A 275 -23.89 -12.99 5.24
C TRP A 275 -23.67 -11.47 5.23
N TYR A 276 -22.42 -11.06 5.00
CA TYR A 276 -21.92 -9.69 5.00
C TYR A 276 -21.97 -9.01 3.61
N TYR A 277 -22.33 -9.76 2.57
CA TYR A 277 -22.17 -9.34 1.18
C TYR A 277 -23.42 -8.62 0.65
N LYS A 278 -24.61 -9.22 0.78
CA LYS A 278 -25.93 -8.56 0.72
C LYS A 278 -26.95 -9.61 1.14
N ARG A 279 -27.68 -9.35 2.22
CA ARG A 279 -28.77 -10.24 2.61
C ARG A 279 -30.06 -9.63 2.14
N ASP A 280 -30.45 -9.99 0.94
CA ASP A 280 -31.87 -10.08 0.63
C ASP A 280 -32.35 -11.33 1.37
N LYS A 281 -32.89 -11.14 2.57
CA LYS A 281 -33.59 -12.21 3.28
C LYS A 281 -35.02 -12.23 2.74
N ASN A 282 -35.35 -13.28 1.99
CA ASN A 282 -36.69 -13.85 2.12
C ASN A 282 -36.96 -14.20 3.58
#